data_AF-A0AAU9VSL8-F1
#
_entry.id   AF-A0AAU9VSL8-F1
#
_cell.length_a   1.000
_cell.length_b   1.000
_cell.length_c   1.000
_cell.angle_alpha   90.00
_cell.angle_beta   90.00
_cell.angle_gamma   90.00
#
_symmetry.space_group_name_H-M   'P 1'
#
loop_
_entity.id
_entity.type
_entity.pdbx_description
1 polymer ?
#
loop_
_entity_poly.entity_id
_entity_poly.type
_entity_poly.pdbx_seq_one_letter_code
_entity_poly.pdbx_strand_id
1 'polypeptide(L)'
;MDVSMEDSIRSMAILEDPSPEGCQPTFEPQSFGVDQDASKRVGDILVNSREYSYTNKYSGKSGINWHCTKRGKVASCKAHVKQCGAEFVIGPINHNHEPKTGVSMVAKISKEVNKRAMEDVFKSASVIIIEVMLENMDQGPCSALPKVDYMAWTANKSCQKSRPKYPNDFDFEIAEHILDDFLLGDVMERVIEILPTEEQVKESGARLRGSNMVVGFLL
;
A
#
# COMPACT_ATOMS: atom_id res chain seq x y z
N MET A 1 -24.94 84.35 -33.62
CA MET A 1 -25.46 82.99 -33.83
C MET A 1 -24.32 82.23 -34.46
N ASP A 2 -23.45 81.66 -33.62
CA ASP A 2 -23.56 80.28 -33.10
C ASP A 2 -22.77 79.33 -34.03
N VAL A 3 -21.86 78.45 -33.64
CA VAL A 3 -21.33 77.93 -32.36
C VAL A 3 -19.90 77.42 -32.64
N SER A 4 -19.02 77.45 -31.63
CA SER A 4 -17.78 76.68 -31.52
C SER A 4 -17.92 75.20 -31.92
N MET A 5 -16.85 74.57 -32.41
CA MET A 5 -16.39 73.31 -31.80
C MET A 5 -14.99 72.93 -32.28
N GLU A 6 -14.17 72.72 -31.27
CA GLU A 6 -12.77 72.34 -31.25
C GLU A 6 -12.40 71.04 -31.98
N ASP A 7 -11.09 70.98 -32.29
CA ASP A 7 -10.32 69.86 -32.84
C ASP A 7 -10.76 68.48 -32.32
N SER A 8 -11.43 67.73 -33.18
CA SER A 8 -11.84 66.36 -32.92
C SER A 8 -10.73 65.38 -33.32
N ILE A 9 -9.81 65.19 -32.37
CA ILE A 9 -9.02 64.01 -32.04
C ILE A 9 -9.23 62.80 -32.99
N ARG A 10 -8.29 62.57 -33.91
CA ARG A 10 -8.12 61.27 -34.59
C ARG A 10 -7.32 60.33 -33.68
N SER A 11 -7.97 59.82 -32.64
CA SER A 11 -7.49 58.69 -31.84
C SER A 11 -7.62 57.42 -32.65
N MET A 12 -6.54 56.99 -33.31
CA MET A 12 -6.38 55.60 -33.71
C MET A 12 -5.54 54.90 -32.65
N ALA A 13 -6.19 54.50 -31.55
CA ALA A 13 -5.65 53.45 -30.70
C ALA A 13 -5.91 52.13 -31.43
N ILE A 14 -4.87 51.60 -32.08
CA ILE A 14 -4.84 50.19 -32.45
C ILE A 14 -4.75 49.45 -31.12
N LEU A 15 -5.89 48.93 -30.65
CA LEU A 15 -5.88 47.89 -29.63
C LEU A 15 -5.25 46.67 -30.31
N GLU A 16 -3.96 46.46 -30.09
CA GLU A 16 -3.36 45.14 -30.25
C GLU A 16 -4.13 44.21 -29.30
N ASP A 17 -4.97 43.36 -29.89
CA ASP A 17 -5.53 42.20 -29.23
C ASP A 17 -4.36 41.35 -28.74
N PRO A 18 -4.15 41.15 -27.42
CA PRO A 18 -3.19 40.16 -26.98
C PRO A 18 -3.77 38.81 -27.37
N SER A 19 -3.25 38.31 -28.50
CA SER A 19 -3.37 36.92 -28.93
C SER A 19 -3.40 36.03 -27.69
N PRO A 20 -4.43 35.18 -27.50
CA PRO A 20 -4.42 34.26 -26.39
C PRO A 20 -3.23 33.34 -26.62
N GLU A 21 -2.14 33.61 -25.91
CA GLU A 21 -1.00 32.73 -25.79
C GLU A 21 -1.61 31.36 -25.52
N GLY A 22 -1.50 30.50 -26.54
CA GLY A 22 -2.09 29.19 -26.50
C GLY A 22 -1.65 28.55 -25.20
N CYS A 23 -2.62 28.08 -24.42
CA CYS A 23 -2.40 27.10 -23.36
C CYS A 23 -1.64 25.93 -24.00
N GLN A 24 -0.32 26.01 -24.03
CA GLN A 24 0.50 24.86 -24.30
C GLN A 24 0.29 23.96 -23.08
N PRO A 25 -0.26 22.74 -23.23
CA PRO A 25 -0.27 21.81 -22.13
C PRO A 25 1.20 21.60 -21.75
N THR A 26 1.60 22.08 -20.58
CA THR A 26 2.90 21.81 -19.99
C THR A 26 3.01 20.30 -19.85
N PHE A 27 3.59 19.65 -20.86
CA PHE A 27 3.82 18.22 -20.85
C PHE A 27 5.04 17.99 -19.95
N GLU A 28 4.80 18.03 -18.64
CA GLU A 28 5.84 17.67 -17.68
C GLU A 28 6.26 16.21 -17.95
N PRO A 29 7.56 15.96 -18.19
CA PRO A 29 8.04 14.62 -18.43
C PRO A 29 7.75 13.74 -17.20
N GLN A 30 6.90 12.74 -17.39
CA GLN A 30 6.58 11.77 -16.35
C GLN A 30 7.67 10.70 -16.28
N SER A 31 8.34 10.58 -15.13
CA SER A 31 9.26 9.47 -14.87
C SER A 31 8.50 8.24 -14.39
N PHE A 32 9.10 7.09 -14.64
CA PHE A 32 8.55 5.78 -14.30
C PHE A 32 9.61 4.94 -13.60
N GLY A 33 9.26 4.35 -12.47
CA GLY A 33 10.06 3.38 -11.73
C GLY A 33 9.36 2.03 -11.68
N VAL A 34 10.08 0.95 -11.96
CA VAL A 34 9.57 -0.42 -11.82
C VAL A 34 10.14 -1.01 -10.54
N ASP A 35 9.27 -1.27 -9.57
CA ASP A 35 9.60 -1.98 -8.34
C ASP A 35 9.30 -3.47 -8.55
N GLN A 36 10.37 -4.24 -8.78
CA GLN A 36 10.29 -5.70 -8.97
C GLN A 36 9.82 -6.40 -7.68
N ASP A 37 8.99 -7.43 -7.84
CA ASP A 37 8.48 -8.28 -6.74
C ASP A 37 7.68 -7.55 -5.65
N ALA A 38 7.23 -6.32 -5.91
CA ALA A 38 6.58 -5.47 -4.91
C ALA A 38 5.06 -5.68 -4.77
N SER A 39 4.42 -6.42 -5.66
CA SER A 39 2.97 -6.67 -5.57
C SER A 39 2.60 -7.78 -4.59
N LYS A 40 1.32 -7.81 -4.22
CA LYS A 40 0.71 -8.79 -3.30
C LYS A 40 0.96 -10.27 -3.67
N ARG A 41 1.36 -10.56 -4.90
CA ARG A 41 1.65 -11.91 -5.39
C ARG A 41 3.07 -12.03 -5.95
N VAL A 42 4.00 -11.20 -5.49
CA VAL A 42 5.41 -11.21 -5.95
C VAL A 42 5.50 -10.95 -7.44
N GLY A 43 4.84 -9.89 -7.88
CA GLY A 43 4.90 -9.42 -9.27
C GLY A 43 5.23 -7.94 -9.28
N ASP A 44 5.71 -7.45 -10.42
CA ASP A 44 6.21 -6.09 -10.54
C ASP A 44 5.11 -5.04 -10.39
N ILE A 45 5.47 -3.91 -9.78
CA ILE A 45 4.66 -2.69 -9.73
C ILE A 45 5.40 -1.60 -10.49
N LEU A 46 4.67 -0.90 -11.36
CA LEU A 46 5.13 0.34 -11.98
C LEU A 46 4.58 1.51 -11.17
N VAL A 47 5.43 2.46 -10.79
CA VAL A 47 5.06 3.71 -10.13
C VAL A 47 5.52 4.88 -11.00
N ASN A 48 4.64 5.87 -11.20
CA ASN A 48 5.00 7.07 -11.93
C ASN A 48 5.30 8.25 -11.00
N SER A 49 5.88 9.33 -11.54
CA SER A 49 6.18 10.56 -10.79
C SER A 49 4.96 11.24 -10.16
N ARG A 50 3.75 10.91 -10.61
CA ARG A 50 2.48 11.39 -10.05
C ARG A 50 1.90 10.44 -9.01
N GLU A 51 2.70 9.50 -8.51
CA GLU A 51 2.35 8.53 -7.47
C GLU A 51 1.16 7.60 -7.79
N TYR A 52 0.89 7.38 -9.08
CA TYR A 52 0.00 6.32 -9.52
C TYR A 52 0.77 5.00 -9.59
N SER A 53 0.14 3.94 -9.10
CA SER A 53 0.64 2.56 -9.23
C SER A 53 -0.10 1.80 -10.31
N TYR A 54 0.64 0.94 -11.00
CA TYR A 54 0.12 0.04 -12.02
C TYR A 54 0.66 -1.38 -11.78
N THR A 55 -0.19 -2.37 -12.00
CA THR A 55 0.18 -3.79 -12.00
C THR A 55 0.27 -4.31 -13.42
N ASN A 56 1.26 -5.15 -13.69
CA ASN A 56 1.36 -5.85 -14.97
C ASN A 56 0.17 -6.82 -15.12
N LYS A 57 -0.56 -6.70 -16.23
CA LYS A 57 -1.63 -7.65 -16.58
C LYS A 57 -1.14 -8.72 -17.55
N TYR A 58 -0.30 -8.34 -18.51
CA TYR A 58 0.30 -9.23 -19.50
C TYR A 58 1.64 -8.68 -19.99
N SER A 59 2.65 -9.55 -20.05
CA SER A 59 3.89 -9.34 -20.81
C SER A 59 3.82 -10.15 -22.11
N GLY A 60 4.06 -9.50 -23.24
CA GLY A 60 4.08 -10.16 -24.56
C GLY A 60 5.19 -9.62 -25.45
N LYS A 61 5.27 -10.13 -26.68
CA LYS A 61 6.29 -9.71 -27.67
C LYS A 61 6.25 -8.19 -27.97
N SER A 62 5.09 -7.57 -27.84
CA SER A 62 4.87 -6.15 -28.12
C SER A 62 5.08 -5.23 -26.90
N GLY A 63 5.60 -5.76 -25.78
CA GLY A 63 5.82 -5.02 -24.55
C GLY A 63 4.93 -5.44 -23.38
N ILE A 64 4.97 -4.66 -22.31
CA ILE A 64 4.22 -4.89 -21.06
C ILE A 64 3.06 -3.88 -21.00
N ASN A 65 1.86 -4.37 -20.70
CA ASN A 65 0.70 -3.50 -20.45
C ASN A 65 0.41 -3.41 -18.95
N TRP A 66 0.64 -2.22 -18.41
CA TRP A 66 0.48 -1.88 -17.01
C TRP A 66 -0.88 -1.23 -16.79
N HIS A 67 -1.72 -1.80 -15.92
CA HIS A 67 -3.02 -1.23 -15.61
C HIS A 67 -3.05 -0.67 -14.20
N CYS A 68 -3.76 0.44 -14.00
CA CYS A 68 -3.90 1.04 -12.69
C CYS A 68 -4.40 0.03 -11.65
N THR A 69 -3.82 0.07 -10.45
CA THR A 69 -4.15 -0.85 -9.34
C THR A 69 -5.49 -0.56 -8.69
N LYS A 70 -6.05 0.65 -8.87
CA LYS A 70 -7.33 1.04 -8.26
C LYS A 70 -8.50 0.27 -8.89
N ARG A 71 -8.91 -0.79 -8.20
CA ARG A 71 -10.14 -1.55 -8.46
C ARG A 71 -11.21 -1.07 -7.45
N GLY A 72 -12.27 -0.45 -7.95
CA GLY A 72 -13.47 -0.18 -7.15
C GLY A 72 -14.55 -1.22 -7.40
N LYS A 73 -15.44 -1.40 -6.43
CA LYS A 73 -16.63 -2.27 -6.56
C LYS A 73 -17.64 -1.72 -7.58
N VAL A 74 -17.73 -0.39 -7.68
CA VAL A 74 -18.67 0.32 -8.57
C VAL A 74 -17.98 0.73 -9.88
N ALA A 75 -16.81 1.34 -9.81
CA ALA A 75 -16.00 1.67 -10.98
C ALA A 75 -14.52 1.35 -10.73
N SER A 76 -13.90 0.66 -11.68
CA SER A 76 -12.45 0.44 -11.68
C SER A 76 -11.76 1.46 -12.57
N CYS A 77 -10.54 1.85 -12.19
CA CYS A 77 -9.73 2.72 -13.03
C CYS A 77 -9.29 1.96 -14.29
N LYS A 78 -9.48 2.57 -15.46
CA LYS A 78 -9.10 2.01 -16.77
C LYS A 78 -7.82 2.62 -17.35
N ALA A 79 -7.18 3.52 -16.59
CA ALA A 79 -5.88 4.08 -16.95
C ALA A 79 -4.84 2.96 -17.08
N HIS A 80 -3.98 3.08 -18.08
CA HIS A 80 -2.94 2.12 -18.38
C HIS A 80 -1.71 2.79 -18.97
N VAL A 81 -0.57 2.11 -18.87
CA VAL A 81 0.71 2.51 -19.44
C VAL A 81 1.26 1.32 -20.23
N LYS A 82 1.67 1.56 -21.46
CA LYS A 82 2.33 0.56 -22.29
C LYS A 82 3.84 0.77 -22.21
N GLN A 83 4.57 -0.27 -21.86
CA GLN A 83 6.03 -0.28 -21.88
C GLN A 83 6.53 -1.02 -23.11
N CYS A 84 7.29 -0.34 -23.95
CA CYS A 84 7.95 -0.91 -25.13
C CYS A 84 9.47 -0.77 -24.94
N GLY A 85 10.14 -1.82 -24.46
CA GLY A 85 11.55 -1.74 -24.09
C GLY A 85 11.77 -0.77 -22.91
N ALA A 86 12.54 0.30 -23.14
CA ALA A 86 12.82 1.35 -22.16
C ALA A 86 11.78 2.49 -22.16
N GLU A 87 10.90 2.54 -23.17
CA GLU A 87 9.92 3.61 -23.31
C GLU A 87 8.60 3.28 -22.63
N PHE A 88 8.01 4.29 -21.99
CA PHE A 88 6.71 4.21 -21.35
C PHE A 88 5.75 5.20 -22.02
N VAL A 89 4.63 4.68 -22.50
CA VAL A 89 3.58 5.46 -23.17
C VAL A 89 2.30 5.37 -22.35
N ILE A 90 1.85 6.51 -21.84
CA ILE A 90 0.58 6.61 -21.09
C ILE A 90 -0.57 6.47 -22.09
N GLY A 91 -1.55 5.62 -21.77
CA GLY A 91 -2.74 5.46 -22.57
C GLY A 91 -3.66 6.69 -22.53
N PRO A 92 -4.64 6.80 -23.44
CA PRO A 92 -5.50 7.98 -23.56
C PRO A 92 -6.50 8.16 -22.42
N ILE A 93 -6.66 7.16 -21.55
CA ILE A 93 -7.66 7.18 -20.47
C ILE A 93 -7.03 7.72 -19.18
N ASN A 94 -7.55 8.84 -18.70
CA ASN A 94 -7.14 9.44 -17.43
C ASN A 94 -7.61 8.63 -16.21
N HIS A 95 -6.92 8.84 -15.09
CA HIS A 95 -7.34 8.28 -13.80
C HIS A 95 -8.66 8.89 -13.34
N ASN A 96 -9.49 8.08 -12.68
CA ASN A 96 -10.76 8.50 -12.08
C ASN A 96 -10.66 8.57 -10.54
N HIS A 97 -9.45 8.73 -10.02
CA HIS A 97 -9.17 8.80 -8.59
C HIS A 97 -7.92 9.63 -8.35
N GLU A 98 -7.83 10.16 -7.14
CA GLU A 98 -6.66 10.89 -6.67
C GLU A 98 -5.45 9.96 -6.52
N PRO A 99 -4.23 10.50 -6.73
CA PRO A 99 -3.00 9.78 -6.42
C PRO A 99 -2.88 9.54 -4.91
N LYS A 100 -2.03 8.60 -4.53
CA LYS A 100 -1.76 8.31 -3.12
C LYS A 100 -0.30 8.57 -2.82
N THR A 101 -0.04 9.24 -1.71
CA THR A 101 1.31 9.65 -1.33
C THR A 101 2.09 8.51 -0.71
N GLY A 102 3.35 8.35 -1.16
CA GLY A 102 4.27 7.33 -0.66
C GLY A 102 4.07 5.95 -1.28
N VAL A 103 3.45 5.85 -2.47
CA VAL A 103 3.24 4.59 -3.18
C VAL A 103 4.54 3.84 -3.48
N SER A 104 5.60 4.55 -3.90
CA SER A 104 6.91 3.92 -4.15
C SER A 104 7.55 3.40 -2.86
N MET A 105 7.45 4.16 -1.76
CA MET A 105 7.93 3.70 -0.45
C MET A 105 7.23 2.43 0.00
N VAL A 106 5.90 2.38 -0.13
CA VAL A 106 5.11 1.19 0.22
C VAL A 106 5.48 -0.02 -0.63
N ALA A 107 5.76 0.18 -1.93
CA ALA A 107 6.23 -0.87 -2.80
C ALA A 107 7.57 -1.44 -2.33
N LYS A 108 8.52 -0.57 -1.96
CA LYS A 108 9.82 -0.95 -1.39
C LYS A 108 9.70 -1.70 -0.06
N ILE A 109 8.90 -1.19 0.89
CA ILE A 109 8.63 -1.85 2.17
C ILE A 109 8.02 -3.23 1.92
N SER A 110 7.04 -3.34 1.04
CA SER A 110 6.37 -4.62 0.74
C SER A 110 7.35 -5.64 0.15
N LYS A 111 8.24 -5.19 -0.75
CA LYS A 111 9.29 -6.03 -1.32
C LYS A 111 10.23 -6.54 -0.23
N GLU A 112 10.73 -5.65 0.62
CA GLU A 112 11.69 -6.00 1.66
C GLU A 112 11.08 -6.92 2.73
N VAL A 113 9.83 -6.67 3.15
CA VAL A 113 9.10 -7.56 4.07
C VAL A 113 8.98 -8.97 3.49
N ASN A 114 8.56 -9.11 2.23
CA ASN A 114 8.44 -10.42 1.61
C ASN A 114 9.79 -11.13 1.49
N LYS A 115 10.85 -10.39 1.15
CA LYS A 115 12.21 -10.93 1.08
C LYS A 115 12.66 -11.47 2.44
N ARG A 116 12.62 -10.65 3.50
CA ARG A 116 13.02 -11.06 4.85
C ARG A 116 12.20 -12.22 5.39
N ALA A 117 10.89 -12.21 5.14
CA ALA A 117 10.01 -13.30 5.57
C ALA A 117 10.36 -14.64 4.88
N MET A 118 10.84 -14.61 3.63
CA MET A 118 11.30 -15.81 2.94
C MET A 118 12.68 -16.28 3.40
N GLU A 119 13.56 -15.35 3.78
CA GLU A 119 14.90 -15.65 4.32
C GLU A 119 14.83 -16.23 5.74
N ASP A 120 13.94 -15.70 6.57
CA ASP A 120 13.70 -16.14 7.95
C ASP A 120 12.23 -16.52 8.15
N VAL A 121 11.89 -17.75 7.74
CA VAL A 121 10.52 -18.29 7.75
C VAL A 121 9.95 -18.45 9.17
N PHE A 122 10.83 -18.45 10.19
CA PHE A 122 10.46 -18.67 11.59
C PHE A 122 10.33 -17.37 12.39
N LYS A 123 10.86 -16.25 11.89
CA LYS A 123 10.61 -14.94 12.50
C LYS A 123 9.17 -14.48 12.23
N SER A 124 8.53 -13.89 13.23
CA SER A 124 7.16 -13.37 13.08
C SER A 124 7.13 -12.28 12.01
N ALA A 125 6.13 -12.36 11.12
CA ALA A 125 5.91 -11.36 10.09
C ALA A 125 5.65 -9.96 10.68
N SER A 126 5.01 -9.89 11.85
CA SER A 126 4.74 -8.62 12.53
C SER A 126 6.03 -7.88 12.90
N VAL A 127 7.00 -8.59 13.48
CA VAL A 127 8.32 -8.08 13.84
C VAL A 127 9.09 -7.62 12.61
N ILE A 128 9.09 -8.44 11.55
CA ILE A 128 9.74 -8.09 10.27
C ILE A 128 9.15 -6.79 9.72
N ILE A 129 7.82 -6.61 9.77
CA ILE A 129 7.17 -5.39 9.25
C ILE A 129 7.57 -4.17 10.07
N ILE A 130 7.59 -4.27 11.40
CA ILE A 130 7.98 -3.17 12.28
C ILE A 130 9.42 -2.73 11.98
N GLU A 131 10.35 -3.69 11.90
CA GLU A 131 11.75 -3.40 11.56
C GLU A 131 11.88 -2.71 10.20
N VAL A 132 11.25 -3.27 9.16
CA VAL A 132 11.33 -2.71 7.80
C VAL A 132 10.67 -1.33 7.74
N MET A 133 9.55 -1.12 8.44
CA MET A 133 8.91 0.20 8.52
C MET A 133 9.83 1.23 9.19
N LEU A 134 10.45 0.89 10.32
CA LEU A 134 11.36 1.80 11.03
C LEU A 134 12.59 2.18 10.18
N GLU A 135 13.09 1.26 9.35
CA GLU A 135 14.24 1.52 8.48
C GLU A 135 13.90 2.36 7.24
N ASN A 136 12.67 2.27 6.72
CA ASN A 136 12.31 2.80 5.40
C ASN A 136 11.33 3.98 5.44
N MET A 137 10.76 4.32 6.60
CA MET A 137 9.84 5.45 6.73
C MET A 137 10.60 6.77 6.88
N ASP A 138 10.52 7.62 5.85
CA ASP A 138 10.86 9.04 5.96
C ASP A 138 9.75 9.78 6.75
N GLN A 139 10.08 10.91 7.40
CA GLN A 139 9.17 11.70 8.28
C GLN A 139 7.96 12.35 7.56
N GLY A 140 7.70 12.02 6.30
CA GLY A 140 6.63 12.60 5.48
C GLY A 140 5.27 11.89 5.59
N PRO A 141 4.15 12.57 5.31
CA PRO A 141 2.83 11.94 5.27
C PRO A 141 2.74 10.86 4.18
N CYS A 142 2.44 9.61 4.55
CA CYS A 142 2.25 8.51 3.60
C CYS A 142 0.82 7.95 3.67
N SER A 143 -0.07 8.46 2.81
CA SER A 143 -1.46 8.00 2.72
C SER A 143 -1.61 6.62 2.04
N ALA A 144 -0.54 6.12 1.41
CA ALA A 144 -0.50 4.79 0.79
C ALA A 144 -0.21 3.66 1.78
N LEU A 145 0.11 3.95 3.06
CA LEU A 145 0.54 2.92 4.02
C LEU A 145 -0.50 1.79 4.12
N PRO A 146 -0.08 0.54 3.90
CA PRO A 146 -0.94 -0.61 4.11
C PRO A 146 -1.17 -0.82 5.62
N LYS A 147 -2.28 -1.49 5.95
CA LYS A 147 -2.51 -1.96 7.32
C LYS A 147 -1.48 -3.03 7.66
N VAL A 148 -0.85 -2.90 8.83
CA VAL A 148 0.22 -3.80 9.31
C VAL A 148 -0.27 -5.25 9.32
N ASP A 149 -1.45 -5.52 9.87
CA ASP A 149 -2.02 -6.88 9.97
C ASP A 149 -2.21 -7.52 8.59
N TYR A 150 -2.61 -6.71 7.59
CA TYR A 150 -2.78 -7.18 6.23
C TYR A 150 -1.45 -7.53 5.56
N MET A 151 -0.39 -6.77 5.84
CA MET A 151 0.95 -7.09 5.39
C MET A 151 1.45 -8.38 6.06
N ALA A 152 1.25 -8.51 7.37
CA ALA A 152 1.68 -9.68 8.13
C ALA A 152 1.03 -10.94 7.59
N TRP A 153 -0.29 -10.90 7.36
CA TRP A 153 -1.02 -11.98 6.73
C TRP A 153 -0.49 -12.33 5.34
N THR A 154 -0.17 -11.32 4.51
CA THR A 154 0.34 -11.54 3.15
C THR A 154 1.72 -12.18 3.17
N ALA A 155 2.62 -11.71 4.03
CA ALA A 155 3.95 -12.27 4.21
C ALA A 155 3.89 -13.71 4.73
N ASN A 156 3.09 -13.96 5.77
CA ASN A 156 2.85 -15.30 6.32
C ASN A 156 2.31 -16.27 5.26
N LYS A 157 1.36 -15.80 4.44
CA LYS A 157 0.82 -16.60 3.33
C LYS A 157 1.86 -16.95 2.27
N SER A 158 2.76 -16.02 1.94
CA SER A 158 3.86 -16.29 1.00
C SER A 158 4.80 -17.37 1.54
N CYS A 159 5.11 -17.33 2.83
CA CYS A 159 6.03 -18.26 3.49
C CYS A 159 5.39 -19.63 3.80
N GLN A 160 4.07 -19.74 3.81
CA GLN A 160 3.37 -20.99 4.12
C GLN A 160 3.85 -22.18 3.28
N LYS A 161 4.25 -21.95 2.02
CA LYS A 161 4.73 -23.01 1.12
C LYS A 161 6.15 -23.49 1.43
N SER A 162 7.00 -22.63 2.00
CA SER A 162 8.38 -22.97 2.37
C SER A 162 8.47 -23.57 3.77
N ARG A 163 7.41 -23.42 4.58
CA ARG A 163 7.35 -24.07 5.90
C ARG A 163 7.48 -25.59 5.76
N PRO A 164 8.25 -26.25 6.66
CA PRO A 164 8.29 -27.70 6.73
C PRO A 164 6.88 -28.28 6.79
N LYS A 165 6.65 -29.41 6.13
CA LYS A 165 5.38 -30.13 6.28
C LYS A 165 5.22 -30.52 7.75
N TYR A 166 3.99 -30.39 8.25
CA TYR A 166 3.67 -30.87 9.59
C TYR A 166 4.15 -32.31 9.74
N PRO A 167 4.93 -32.62 10.77
CA PRO A 167 5.25 -34.01 11.08
C PRO A 167 3.93 -34.73 11.32
N ASN A 168 3.69 -35.82 10.60
CA ASN A 168 2.49 -36.64 10.75
C ASN A 168 2.58 -37.58 11.97
N ASP A 169 3.74 -37.59 12.62
CA ASP A 169 4.11 -38.52 13.67
C ASP A 169 4.40 -37.69 14.94
N PHE A 170 4.07 -38.21 16.12
CA PHE A 170 4.24 -37.51 17.40
C PHE A 170 5.70 -37.44 17.88
N ASP A 171 6.66 -37.86 17.06
CA ASP A 171 8.09 -37.77 17.33
C ASP A 171 8.59 -36.38 16.90
N PHE A 172 8.46 -35.39 17.78
CA PHE A 172 9.11 -34.09 17.59
C PHE A 172 10.06 -33.76 18.74
N GLU A 173 11.25 -33.29 18.36
CA GLU A 173 12.17 -32.62 19.27
C GLU A 173 11.81 -31.13 19.27
N ILE A 174 11.51 -30.58 20.45
CA ILE A 174 11.28 -29.14 20.58
C ILE A 174 12.63 -28.47 20.39
N ALA A 175 12.81 -27.85 19.23
CA ALA A 175 14.01 -27.11 18.97
C ALA A 175 13.99 -25.79 19.77
N GLU A 176 15.08 -25.54 20.51
CA GLU A 176 15.19 -24.47 21.52
C GLU A 176 14.96 -23.05 20.95
N HIS A 177 15.03 -22.89 19.62
CA HIS A 177 14.81 -21.63 18.91
C HIS A 177 13.33 -21.25 18.67
N ILE A 178 12.37 -22.02 19.20
CA ILE A 178 10.93 -21.69 19.13
C ILE A 178 10.52 -20.62 20.17
N LEU A 179 11.42 -20.26 21.09
CA LEU A 179 11.22 -19.30 22.17
C LEU A 179 12.04 -18.04 21.81
N ASP A 180 11.49 -16.83 21.65
CA ASP A 180 10.64 -16.16 22.62
C ASP A 180 9.46 -15.33 22.00
N ASP A 181 9.47 -15.03 20.70
CA ASP A 181 8.50 -14.07 20.12
C ASP A 181 7.53 -14.67 19.09
N PHE A 182 7.84 -15.85 18.53
CA PHE A 182 7.08 -16.44 17.42
C PHE A 182 5.66 -16.84 17.83
N LEU A 183 5.51 -17.50 18.99
CA LEU A 183 4.21 -17.97 19.47
C LEU A 183 3.37 -16.84 20.07
N LEU A 184 3.99 -15.85 20.73
CA LEU A 184 3.25 -14.75 21.36
C LEU A 184 2.74 -13.74 20.33
N GLY A 185 3.58 -13.32 19.38
CA GLY A 185 3.22 -12.28 18.40
C GLY A 185 2.08 -12.66 17.46
N ASP A 186 2.03 -13.92 17.02
CA ASP A 186 1.04 -14.37 16.02
C ASP A 186 -0.24 -14.99 16.64
N VAL A 187 -0.21 -15.43 17.91
CA VAL A 187 -1.36 -16.06 18.59
C VAL A 187 -2.13 -15.08 19.49
N MET A 188 -1.47 -14.06 20.07
CA MET A 188 -2.10 -13.16 21.05
C MET A 188 -2.99 -12.06 20.45
N GLU A 189 -3.05 -11.90 19.14
CA GLU A 189 -3.84 -10.83 18.48
C GLU A 189 -5.37 -10.94 18.72
N ARG A 190 -5.86 -11.97 19.43
CA ARG A 190 -7.29 -12.16 19.76
C ARG A 190 -7.63 -12.47 21.21
N VAL A 191 -6.66 -12.55 22.13
CA VAL A 191 -6.94 -12.87 23.53
C VAL A 191 -6.14 -11.95 24.43
N ILE A 192 -6.58 -10.70 24.57
CA ILE A 192 -6.36 -9.96 25.81
C ILE A 192 -7.43 -10.45 26.78
N GLU A 193 -7.24 -11.65 27.32
CA GLU A 193 -7.86 -11.98 28.60
C GLU A 193 -7.08 -11.21 29.66
N ILE A 194 -7.62 -10.05 30.03
CA ILE A 194 -7.21 -9.34 31.23
C ILE A 194 -7.56 -10.29 32.39
N LEU A 195 -6.64 -11.16 32.76
CA LEU A 195 -6.76 -11.91 34.00
C LEU A 195 -6.62 -10.89 35.14
N PRO A 196 -7.65 -10.71 35.99
CA PRO A 196 -7.55 -9.79 37.11
C PRO A 196 -6.42 -10.24 38.03
N THR A 197 -5.56 -9.31 38.44
CA THR A 197 -4.55 -9.56 39.46
C THR A 197 -5.22 -9.97 40.77
N GLU A 198 -4.54 -10.79 41.59
CA GLU A 198 -5.08 -11.31 42.86
C GLU A 198 -5.62 -10.20 43.79
N GLU A 199 -5.09 -8.99 43.65
CA GLU A 199 -5.54 -7.80 44.39
C GLU A 199 -6.96 -7.36 44.00
N GLN A 200 -7.34 -7.43 42.72
CA GLN A 200 -8.70 -7.06 42.25
C GLN A 200 -9.76 -8.12 42.60
N VAL A 201 -9.36 -9.38 42.78
CA VAL A 201 -10.26 -10.46 43.23
C VAL A 201 -10.55 -10.34 44.73
N LYS A 202 -9.60 -9.83 45.53
CA LYS A 202 -9.82 -9.57 46.97
C LYS A 202 -10.76 -8.39 47.23
N GLU A 203 -10.66 -7.31 46.45
CA GLU A 203 -11.57 -6.16 46.60
C GLU A 203 -13.01 -6.45 46.16
N SER A 204 -13.22 -7.38 45.22
CA SER A 204 -14.56 -7.72 44.71
C SER A 204 -15.33 -8.74 45.56
N GLY A 205 -14.71 -9.32 46.60
CA GLY A 205 -15.38 -10.25 47.52
C GLY A 205 -15.89 -11.55 46.86
N ALA A 206 -15.41 -11.90 45.66
CA ALA A 206 -15.86 -13.08 44.93
C ALA A 206 -15.17 -14.35 45.45
N ARG A 207 -15.94 -15.27 46.03
CA ARG A 207 -15.48 -16.61 46.42
C ARG A 207 -15.64 -17.55 45.22
N LEU A 208 -14.54 -18.01 44.63
CA LEU A 208 -14.56 -19.04 43.59
C LEU A 208 -15.16 -20.32 44.16
N ARG A 209 -16.44 -20.57 43.88
CA ARG A 209 -17.05 -21.90 44.02
C ARG A 209 -16.84 -22.62 42.71
N GLY A 210 -16.06 -23.70 42.76
CA GLY A 210 -15.96 -24.63 41.64
C GLY A 210 -17.34 -25.20 41.31
N SER A 211 -17.76 -25.03 40.06
CA SER A 211 -18.59 -25.97 39.29
C SER A 211 -18.99 -25.35 37.94
N ASN A 212 -18.62 -26.06 36.87
CA ASN A 212 -19.25 -26.08 35.55
C ASN A 212 -19.37 -24.76 34.77
N MET A 213 -18.37 -24.56 33.91
CA MET A 213 -18.47 -23.77 32.69
C MET A 213 -19.55 -24.39 31.78
N VAL A 214 -20.71 -23.72 31.67
CA VAL A 214 -21.59 -23.85 30.50
C VAL A 214 -21.55 -22.50 29.81
N VAL A 215 -20.73 -22.38 28.78
CA VAL A 215 -20.72 -21.22 27.89
C VAL A 215 -21.61 -21.57 26.71
N GLY A 216 -22.82 -21.03 26.70
CA GLY A 216 -23.74 -21.13 25.57
C GLY A 216 -23.24 -20.27 24.41
N PHE A 217 -22.95 -20.91 23.27
CA PHE A 217 -22.89 -20.24 21.98
C PHE A 217 -24.32 -19.95 21.51
N LEU A 218 -24.64 -18.68 21.27
CA LEU A 218 -25.77 -18.29 20.43
C LEU A 218 -25.24 -18.12 19.00
N LEU A 219 -25.78 -18.95 18.10
CA LEU A 219 -25.59 -18.93 16.65
C LEU A 219 -26.11 -17.64 16.02
#